data_AF-A0AA87Q1U5-F1
#
_entry.id   AF-A0AA87Q1U5-F1
#
_cell.length_a   1.000
_cell.length_b   1.000
_cell.length_c   1.000
_cell.angle_alpha   90.00
_cell.angle_beta   90.00
_cell.angle_gamma   90.00
#
_symmetry.space_group_name_H-M   'P 1'
#
loop_
_entity.id
_entity.type
_entity.pdbx_description
1 polymer ?
#
loop_
_entity_poly.entity_id
_entity_poly.type
_entity_poly.pdbx_seq_one_letter_code
_entity_poly.pdbx_strand_id
1 'polypeptide(L)' 'MCPMSAEAAVIPEEPEFDPIEAILAAHSGDARAAIEDLVHRIQHLRHQLSLASGVMSRGITRGWTPSLDQT' A
#
# COMPACT_ATOMS: atom_id res chain seq x y z
N MET A 1 -33.14 -13.09 -41.24
CA MET A 1 -32.56 -13.16 -39.88
C MET A 1 -31.06 -13.37 -40.06
N CYS A 2 -30.27 -12.29 -40.06
CA CYS A 2 -28.81 -12.39 -40.15
C CYS A 2 -28.24 -12.63 -38.74
N PRO A 3 -27.24 -13.50 -38.54
CA PRO A 3 -26.58 -13.63 -37.26
C PRO A 3 -25.61 -12.45 -37.08
N MET A 4 -25.80 -11.63 -36.05
CA MET A 4 -24.81 -10.67 -35.60
C MET A 4 -23.65 -11.46 -34.98
N SER A 5 -22.57 -11.62 -35.74
CA SER A 5 -21.25 -11.83 -35.16
C SER A 5 -20.73 -10.45 -34.75
N ALA A 6 -20.52 -10.23 -33.46
CA ALA A 6 -19.88 -9.03 -32.95
C ALA A 6 -18.91 -9.43 -31.83
N GLU A 7 -17.67 -9.65 -32.28
CA GLU A 7 -16.39 -9.38 -31.65
C GLU A 7 -16.34 -9.41 -30.12
N ALA A 8 -15.61 -10.42 -29.60
CA ALA A 8 -15.16 -10.43 -28.21
C ALA A 8 -14.38 -9.15 -27.94
N ALA A 9 -14.94 -8.27 -27.11
CA ALA A 9 -14.26 -7.07 -26.65
C ALA A 9 -12.97 -7.48 -25.94
N VAL A 10 -11.83 -7.13 -26.55
CA VAL A 10 -10.52 -7.20 -25.90
C VAL A 10 -10.56 -6.22 -24.73
N ILE A 11 -10.67 -6.76 -23.52
CA ILE A 11 -10.50 -5.99 -22.29
C ILE A 11 -9.00 -5.70 -22.21
N PRO A 12 -8.56 -4.42 -22.26
CA PRO A 12 -7.15 -4.11 -22.11
C PRO A 12 -6.69 -4.64 -20.75
N GLU A 13 -5.73 -5.57 -20.77
CA GLU A 13 -5.07 -6.01 -19.55
C GLU A 13 -4.35 -4.82 -18.93
N GLU A 14 -4.87 -4.30 -17.81
CA GLU A 14 -4.13 -3.32 -17.01
C GLU A 14 -2.83 -3.98 -16.56
N PRO A 15 -1.66 -3.33 -16.78
CA PRO A 15 -0.40 -3.92 -16.39
C PRO A 15 -0.42 -4.18 -14.88
N GLU A 16 -0.12 -5.42 -14.50
CA GLU A 16 -0.03 -5.84 -13.11
C GLU A 16 1.01 -4.96 -12.41
N PHE A 17 0.55 -4.12 -11.48
CA PHE A 17 1.41 -3.17 -10.78
C PHE A 17 2.35 -3.93 -9.84
N ASP A 18 3.65 -3.88 -10.15
CA ASP A 18 4.69 -4.36 -9.25
C ASP A 18 5.17 -3.21 -8.34
N PRO A 19 4.79 -3.22 -7.04
CA PRO A 19 5.20 -2.20 -6.10
C PRO A 19 6.72 -2.17 -5.87
N ILE A 20 7.41 -3.31 -6.00
CA ILE A 20 8.86 -3.39 -5.80
C ILE A 20 9.55 -2.66 -6.93
N GLU A 21 9.17 -2.98 -8.17
CA GLU A 21 9.74 -2.33 -9.36
C GLU A 21 9.45 -0.82 -9.36
N ALA A 22 8.24 -0.42 -8.96
CA ALA A 22 7.90 1.01 -8.83
C ALA A 22 8.78 1.74 -7.79
N ILE A 23 9.03 1.11 -6.64
CA ILE A 23 9.89 1.68 -5.59
C ILE A 23 11.35 1.74 -6.05
N LEU A 24 11.85 0.69 -6.70
CA LEU A 24 13.21 0.66 -7.25
C LEU A 24 13.38 1.71 -8.34
N ALA A 25 12.42 1.85 -9.26
CA ALA A 25 12.44 2.86 -10.31
C ALA A 25 12.45 4.28 -9.72
N ALA A 26 11.69 4.54 -8.65
CA ALA A 26 11.72 5.81 -7.93
C ALA A 26 13.09 6.14 -7.32
N HIS A 27 13.92 5.12 -7.06
CA HIS A 27 15.27 5.26 -6.52
C HIS A 27 16.35 5.02 -7.57
N SER A 28 16.02 5.14 -8.86
CA SER A 28 16.98 4.91 -9.97
C SER A 28 17.65 3.53 -9.93
N GLY A 29 16.95 2.52 -9.41
CA GLY A 29 17.46 1.16 -9.23
C GLY A 29 18.37 0.99 -8.00
N ASP A 30 18.60 2.03 -7.20
CA ASP A 30 19.35 1.91 -5.94
C ASP A 30 18.50 1.23 -4.86
N ALA A 31 18.64 -0.09 -4.79
CA ALA A 31 17.95 -0.91 -3.81
C ALA A 31 18.30 -0.53 -2.37
N ARG A 32 19.51 -0.04 -2.10
CA ARG A 32 19.89 0.32 -0.74
C ARG A 32 19.22 1.62 -0.30
N ALA A 33 19.22 2.64 -1.15
CA ALA A 33 18.50 3.89 -0.89
C ALA A 33 16.99 3.64 -0.72
N ALA A 34 16.40 2.77 -1.55
CA ALA A 34 15.00 2.37 -1.43
C ALA A 34 14.68 1.69 -0.10
N ILE A 35 15.52 0.75 0.35
CA ILE A 35 15.35 0.08 1.64
C ILE A 35 15.52 1.05 2.80
N GLU A 36 16.49 1.97 2.72
CA GLU A 36 16.69 3.00 3.75
C GLU A 36 15.46 3.91 3.90
N ASP A 37 14.86 4.36 2.78
CA ASP A 37 13.61 5.13 2.82
C ASP A 37 12.44 4.32 3.39
N LEU A 38 12.27 3.06 2.98
CA LEU A 38 11.22 2.19 3.51
C LEU A 38 11.37 1.96 5.02
N VAL A 39 12.57 1.71 5.51
CA VAL A 39 12.84 1.56 6.95
C VAL A 39 12.48 2.85 7.68
N HIS A 40 12.85 4.00 7.15
CA HIS A 40 12.50 5.29 7.73
C HIS A 40 10.98 5.52 7.77
N ARG A 41 10.27 5.22 6.67
CA ARG A 41 8.80 5.30 6.61
C ARG A 41 8.12 4.38 7.60
N ILE A 42 8.60 3.14 7.73
CA ILE A 42 8.08 2.20 8.72
C ILE A 42 8.24 2.79 10.12
N GLN A 43 9.44 3.26 10.49
CA GLN A 43 9.67 3.88 11.79
C GLN A 43 8.74 5.08 12.03
N HIS A 44 8.56 5.93 11.01
CA HIS A 44 7.64 7.05 11.07
C HIS A 44 6.18 6.61 11.32
N LEU A 45 5.68 5.60 10.60
CA LEU A 45 4.35 5.05 10.80
C LEU A 45 4.17 4.46 12.20
N ARG A 46 5.17 3.73 12.71
CA ARG A 46 5.14 3.20 14.08
C ARG A 46 5.06 4.32 15.11
N HIS A 47 5.78 5.41 14.89
CA HIS A 47 5.73 6.59 15.75
C HIS A 47 4.35 7.26 15.71
N GLN A 48 3.80 7.51 14.52
CA GLN A 48 2.45 8.07 14.36
C GLN A 48 1.40 7.19 15.04
N LEU A 49 1.51 5.88 14.91
CA LEU A 49 0.59 4.96 15.57
C LEU A 49 0.70 5.05 17.10
N SER A 50 1.93 5.09 17.63
CA SER A 50 2.14 5.24 19.08
C SER A 50 1.53 6.55 19.60
N LEU A 51 1.68 7.65 18.85
CA LEU A 51 1.06 8.92 19.21
C LEU A 51 -0.46 8.82 19.20
N ALA A 52 -1.03 8.29 18.11
CA ALA A 52 -2.48 8.09 17.98
C ALA A 52 -3.03 7.24 19.14
N SER A 53 -2.40 6.10 19.42
CA SER A 53 -2.80 5.22 20.53
C SER A 53 -2.70 5.89 21.90
N GLY A 54 -1.76 6.81 22.11
CA GLY A 54 -1.62 7.56 23.37
C GLY A 54 -2.64 8.69 23.56
N VAL A 55 -3.09 9.32 22.48
CA VAL A 55 -4.02 10.47 22.54
C VAL A 55 -5.48 10.09 22.37
N MET A 56 -5.79 8.94 21.76
CA MET A 56 -7.17 8.49 21.57
C MET A 56 -7.80 8.01 22.89
N SER A 57 -8.99 8.52 23.20
CA SER A 57 -9.75 8.07 24.38
C SER A 57 -10.42 6.72 24.12
N ARG A 58 -10.49 5.84 25.13
CA ARG A 58 -11.19 4.54 25.01
C ARG A 58 -12.67 4.66 24.59
N GLY A 59 -13.29 5.81 24.87
CA GLY A 59 -14.68 6.09 24.49
C GLY A 59 -14.87 6.39 23.00
N ILE A 60 -13.92 7.09 22.36
CA ILE A 60 -14.05 7.47 20.94
C ILE A 60 -13.87 6.28 20.00
N THR A 61 -13.02 5.33 20.39
CA THR A 61 -12.74 4.12 19.59
C THR A 61 -13.58 2.91 19.97
N ARG A 62 -14.53 3.06 20.92
CA ARG A 62 -15.30 1.94 21.50
C ARG A 62 -14.43 0.77 21.94
N GLY A 63 -13.27 1.08 22.53
CA GLY A 63 -12.31 0.09 23.01
C GLY A 63 -11.34 -0.47 21.95
N TRP A 64 -11.47 -0.10 20.68
CA TRP A 64 -10.48 -0.45 19.67
C TRP A 64 -9.17 0.31 19.93
N THR A 65 -8.03 -0.39 19.85
CA THR A 65 -6.70 0.20 20.03
C THR A 65 -5.87 -0.10 18.79
N PRO A 66 -5.26 0.91 18.15
CA PRO A 66 -4.41 0.68 16.99
C PRO A 66 -3.21 -0.20 17.35
N SER A 67 -2.97 -1.26 16.58
CA SER A 67 -1.82 -2.17 16.72
C SER A 67 -1.11 -2.36 15.38
N LEU A 68 0.20 -2.57 15.43
CA LEU A 68 1.05 -2.90 14.28
C LEU A 68 1.12 -4.41 14.10
N ASP A 69 -0.03 -5.08 13.93
CA ASP A 69 -0.02 -6.53 13.85
C ASP A 69 1.00 -7.02 12.81
N GLN A 70 1.91 -7.88 13.24
CA GLN A 70 3.03 -8.41 12.47
C GLN A 70 2.82 -9.93 12.40
N THR A 71 1.85 -10.36 11.59
CA THR A 71 1.65 -11.78 11.25
C THR A 71 1.98 -11.98 9.78
#